data_AF-A0A914HKB8-F1
#
_entry.id   AF-A0A914HKB8-F1
#
_cell.length_a   1.000
_cell.length_b   1.000
_cell.length_c   1.000
_cell.angle_alpha   90.00
_cell.angle_beta   90.00
_cell.angle_gamma   90.00
#
_symmetry.space_group_name_H-M   'P 1'
#
loop_
_entity.id
_entity.type
_entity.pdbx_description
1 polymer ?
#
loop_
_entity_poly.entity_id
_entity_poly.type
_entity_poly.pdbx_seq_one_letter_code
_entity_poly.pdbx_strand_id
1 'polypeptide(L)'
;MLAAPSTPYERTSDDLMNSEPDSNADKTTIQLVNQAKTSDPNERLAAVSGIRNLLWKNEKADEFFSIGVLPVLVNCLESADEKLLVEAAGALANIVDRKTRGETMSYDGYFDDKMDFAEAVVVPLLVNLLQSENLEVRKQTVRALASIAYVKACEVVKARAVPLLVNLLQTPDMDLCENTVLALRDIAYDKAREVVEAGAVPPLVKLLQSPNMVLCENTAWTLKNIAGASDDLGLAVIEAGALPPLLNLLKSQNKYVCEEASLAIGNIIEQFPHLYAIDVEHIQIMKREKVIELIEKCGGLRKIKQLKTKESKLVLKMIEKQQSSKLD
;
A
#
# COMPACT_ATOMS: atom_id res chain seq x y z
N MET A 1 50.79 20.89 7.18
CA MET A 1 50.46 20.18 8.43
C MET A 1 49.05 20.57 8.80
N LEU A 2 48.10 19.68 8.54
CA LEU A 2 46.70 19.78 8.92
C LEU A 2 46.58 19.32 10.38
N ALA A 3 45.97 20.15 11.24
CA ALA A 3 45.48 19.70 12.54
C ALA A 3 43.95 19.56 12.43
N ALA A 4 43.46 18.33 12.61
CA ALA A 4 42.04 18.01 12.56
C ALA A 4 41.34 18.48 13.85
N PRO A 5 40.13 19.07 13.77
CA PRO A 5 39.29 19.24 14.94
C PRO A 5 38.55 17.94 15.27
N SER A 6 38.60 17.61 16.55
CA SER A 6 37.96 16.49 17.24
C SER A 6 36.45 16.39 16.99
N THR A 7 35.99 15.18 16.66
CA THR A 7 34.58 14.79 16.53
C THR A 7 33.91 14.71 17.91
N PRO A 8 32.70 15.26 18.11
CA PRO A 8 31.94 15.02 19.33
C PRO A 8 30.61 14.34 19.02
N TYR A 9 30.56 13.03 18.73
CA TYR A 9 29.32 12.27 18.78
C TYR A 9 29.58 10.78 19.04
N GLU A 10 29.80 10.45 20.30
CA GLU A 10 29.31 9.19 20.87
C GLU A 10 28.20 9.58 21.85
N ARG A 11 26.94 9.43 21.46
CA ARG A 11 25.81 9.40 22.39
C ARG A 11 25.30 7.97 22.46
N THR A 12 25.36 7.40 23.65
CA THR A 12 24.91 6.05 23.98
C THR A 12 23.38 5.98 24.05
N SER A 13 22.84 4.78 23.86
CA SER A 13 21.41 4.40 23.83
C SER A 13 20.54 4.86 25.01
N ASP A 14 21.14 5.42 26.07
CA ASP A 14 20.45 5.88 27.27
C ASP A 14 19.90 7.32 27.15
N ASP A 15 20.35 8.09 26.15
CA ASP A 15 19.89 9.49 25.96
C ASP A 15 18.47 9.61 25.37
N LEU A 16 17.85 8.50 24.95
CA LEU A 16 16.48 8.46 24.43
C LEU A 16 15.40 8.37 25.52
N MET A 17 15.76 8.31 26.80
CA MET A 17 14.80 8.12 27.90
C MET A 17 14.61 9.32 28.84
N ASN A 18 15.32 10.45 28.63
CA ASN A 18 15.19 11.62 29.51
C ASN A 18 15.21 12.96 28.74
N SER A 19 14.29 13.14 27.79
CA SER A 19 13.90 14.49 27.36
C SER A 19 12.62 14.91 28.08
N GLU A 20 12.69 15.92 28.95
CA GLU A 20 11.50 16.54 29.55
C GLU A 20 10.53 17.00 28.44
N PRO A 21 9.21 16.78 28.58
CA PRO A 21 8.25 17.18 27.56
C PRO A 21 8.11 18.71 27.53
N ASP A 22 8.34 19.29 26.36
CA ASP A 22 8.16 20.71 26.06
C ASP A 22 6.72 21.15 26.43
N SER A 23 6.59 22.00 27.45
CA SER A 23 5.37 22.16 28.26
C SER A 23 4.33 23.11 27.68
N ASN A 24 4.15 23.15 26.36
CA ASN A 24 3.18 24.04 25.70
C ASN A 24 1.96 23.30 25.12
N ALA A 25 1.59 22.16 25.71
CA ALA A 25 0.38 21.43 25.35
C ALA A 25 -0.88 22.15 25.90
N ASP A 26 -1.87 22.34 25.03
CA ASP A 26 -3.22 22.80 25.35
C ASP A 26 -3.86 21.89 26.41
N LYS A 27 -4.46 22.50 27.43
CA LYS A 27 -5.20 21.81 28.48
C LYS A 27 -6.21 20.79 27.93
N THR A 28 -6.75 21.07 26.74
CA THR A 28 -7.72 20.21 26.05
C THR A 28 -7.12 18.85 25.64
N THR A 29 -5.89 18.81 25.11
CA THR A 29 -5.27 17.54 24.67
C THR A 29 -4.85 16.69 25.86
N ILE A 30 -4.28 17.31 26.88
CA ILE A 30 -3.92 16.67 28.15
C ILE A 30 -5.18 16.07 28.78
N GLN A 31 -6.28 16.83 28.81
CA GLN A 31 -7.55 16.35 29.33
C GLN A 31 -8.06 15.13 28.55
N LEU A 32 -8.06 15.18 27.23
CA LEU A 32 -8.49 14.05 26.39
C LEU A 32 -7.63 12.81 26.64
N VAL A 33 -6.30 12.94 26.68
CA VAL A 33 -5.40 11.80 26.94
C VAL A 33 -5.59 11.22 28.34
N ASN A 34 -5.87 12.05 29.34
CA ASN A 34 -6.18 11.57 30.69
C ASN A 34 -7.54 10.88 30.77
N GLN A 35 -8.57 11.43 30.10
CA GLN A 35 -9.89 10.80 30.02
C GLN A 35 -9.86 9.46 29.27
N ALA A 36 -9.00 9.34 28.25
CA ALA A 36 -8.79 8.09 27.54
C ALA A 36 -8.11 6.99 28.41
N LYS A 37 -7.57 7.32 29.58
CA LYS A 37 -7.00 6.37 30.55
C LYS A 37 -7.99 5.96 31.65
N THR A 38 -9.17 6.56 31.73
CA THR A 38 -10.10 6.29 32.84
C THR A 38 -10.73 4.90 32.70
N SER A 39 -11.31 4.41 33.80
CA SER A 39 -12.04 3.15 33.83
C SER A 39 -13.48 3.27 33.35
N ASP A 40 -14.01 4.49 33.18
CA ASP A 40 -15.37 4.71 32.67
C ASP A 40 -15.40 4.51 31.15
N PRO A 41 -16.13 3.51 30.63
CA PRO A 41 -16.21 3.25 29.20
C PRO A 41 -16.71 4.45 28.38
N ASN A 42 -17.64 5.24 28.92
CA ASN A 42 -18.24 6.36 28.18
C ASN A 42 -17.26 7.53 28.05
N GLU A 43 -16.60 7.90 29.16
CA GLU A 43 -15.55 8.92 29.13
C GLU A 43 -14.40 8.49 28.23
N ARG A 44 -13.98 7.22 28.32
CA ARG A 44 -12.89 6.69 27.52
C ARG A 44 -13.21 6.72 26.02
N LEU A 45 -14.41 6.28 25.64
CA LEU A 45 -14.86 6.31 24.25
C LEU A 45 -14.99 7.76 23.72
N ALA A 46 -15.60 8.65 24.50
CA ALA A 46 -15.73 10.06 24.10
C ALA A 46 -14.36 10.73 23.91
N ALA A 47 -13.41 10.44 24.81
CA ALA A 47 -12.07 10.97 24.72
C ALA A 47 -11.32 10.46 23.48
N VAL A 48 -11.33 9.14 23.23
CA VAL A 48 -10.66 8.56 22.06
C VAL A 48 -11.30 9.03 20.75
N SER A 49 -12.62 9.18 20.70
CA SER A 49 -13.32 9.77 19.54
C SER A 49 -12.91 11.24 19.32
N GLY A 50 -12.80 12.02 20.40
CA GLY A 50 -12.29 13.40 20.35
C GLY A 50 -10.86 13.48 19.82
N ILE A 51 -9.98 12.60 20.30
CA ILE A 51 -8.60 12.46 19.82
C ILE A 51 -8.60 12.14 18.33
N ARG A 52 -9.34 11.11 17.90
CA ARG A 52 -9.44 10.71 16.49
C ARG A 52 -9.88 11.87 15.59
N ASN A 53 -10.89 12.64 16.00
CA ASN A 53 -11.43 13.75 15.22
C ASN A 53 -10.43 14.90 15.07
N LEU A 54 -9.69 15.25 16.13
CA LEU A 54 -8.63 16.26 16.05
C LEU A 54 -7.51 15.79 15.11
N LEU A 55 -7.09 14.53 15.23
CA LEU A 55 -6.09 13.94 14.34
C LEU A 55 -6.56 13.89 12.89
N TRP A 56 -7.84 13.60 12.65
CA TRP A 56 -8.44 13.61 11.30
C TRP A 56 -8.36 14.99 10.64
N LYS A 57 -8.55 16.06 11.43
CA LYS A 57 -8.42 17.45 10.97
C LYS A 57 -6.96 17.91 10.84
N ASN A 58 -6.00 17.02 11.10
CA ASN A 58 -4.58 17.34 11.22
C ASN A 58 -4.29 18.42 12.26
N GLU A 59 -5.05 18.42 13.35
CA GLU A 59 -4.84 19.34 14.46
C GLU A 59 -4.08 18.63 15.57
N LYS A 60 -3.03 19.29 16.10
CA LYS A 60 -2.38 18.92 17.36
C LYS A 60 -1.74 17.52 17.39
N ALA A 61 -1.37 16.97 16.23
CA ALA A 61 -0.71 15.67 16.16
C ALA A 61 0.57 15.62 17.01
N ASP A 62 1.49 16.57 16.80
CA ASP A 62 2.77 16.68 17.53
C ASP A 62 2.58 16.80 19.04
N GLU A 63 1.54 17.51 19.43
CA GLU A 63 1.16 17.69 20.82
C GLU A 63 0.65 16.39 21.44
N PHE A 64 -0.21 15.64 20.73
CA PHE A 64 -0.64 14.31 21.17
C PHE A 64 0.54 13.33 21.27
N PHE A 65 1.52 13.42 20.37
CA PHE A 65 2.75 12.64 20.49
C PHE A 65 3.57 13.02 21.72
N SER A 66 3.76 14.32 21.97
CA SER A 66 4.57 14.80 23.10
C SER A 66 3.98 14.42 24.47
N ILE A 67 2.65 14.34 24.57
CA ILE A 67 1.96 13.92 25.81
C ILE A 67 1.74 12.41 25.92
N GLY A 68 2.24 11.61 24.96
CA GLY A 68 2.21 10.16 25.02
C GLY A 68 0.85 9.53 24.71
N VAL A 69 0.19 9.97 23.62
CA VAL A 69 -1.10 9.39 23.18
C VAL A 69 -0.98 7.93 22.72
N LEU A 70 0.18 7.52 22.18
CA LEU A 70 0.34 6.22 21.53
C LEU A 70 0.10 5.06 22.52
N PRO A 71 0.78 4.97 23.69
CA PRO A 71 0.49 3.92 24.67
C PRO A 71 -0.98 3.88 25.11
N VAL A 72 -1.66 5.03 25.13
CA VAL A 72 -3.07 5.11 25.53
C VAL A 72 -3.98 4.50 24.48
N LEU A 73 -3.77 4.85 23.21
CA LEU A 73 -4.52 4.26 22.10
C LEU A 73 -4.24 2.75 21.99
N VAL A 74 -2.99 2.34 22.20
CA VAL A 74 -2.61 0.92 22.24
C VAL A 74 -3.33 0.18 23.37
N ASN A 75 -3.36 0.73 24.58
CA ASN A 75 -4.13 0.13 25.68
C ASN A 75 -5.64 0.09 25.37
N CYS A 76 -6.17 1.05 24.61
CA CYS A 76 -7.56 1.02 24.17
C CYS A 76 -7.84 -0.12 23.16
N LEU A 77 -6.82 -0.58 22.41
CA LEU A 77 -6.94 -1.73 21.51
C LEU A 77 -7.04 -3.08 22.23
N GLU A 78 -6.75 -3.13 23.53
CA GLU A 78 -6.94 -4.34 24.36
C GLU A 78 -8.35 -4.43 24.97
N SER A 79 -9.20 -3.44 24.69
CA SER A 79 -10.56 -3.37 25.20
C SER A 79 -11.49 -4.38 24.53
N ALA A 80 -12.43 -4.94 25.30
CA ALA A 80 -13.55 -5.71 24.75
C ALA A 80 -14.64 -4.83 24.10
N ASP A 81 -14.60 -3.51 24.33
CA ASP A 81 -15.53 -2.57 23.70
C ASP A 81 -15.16 -2.32 22.23
N GLU A 82 -15.94 -2.91 21.34
CA GLU A 82 -15.80 -2.79 19.89
C GLU A 82 -15.82 -1.34 19.39
N LYS A 83 -16.64 -0.46 19.97
CA LYS A 83 -16.68 0.96 19.55
C LYS A 83 -15.37 1.64 19.89
N LEU A 84 -14.83 1.36 21.07
CA LEU A 84 -13.55 1.89 21.48
C LEU A 84 -12.42 1.36 20.58
N LEU A 85 -12.45 0.08 20.22
CA LEU A 85 -11.49 -0.51 19.27
C LEU A 85 -11.49 0.22 17.93
N VAL A 86 -12.68 0.51 17.39
CA VAL A 86 -12.84 1.25 16.13
C VAL A 86 -12.27 2.67 16.24
N GLU A 87 -12.60 3.39 17.32
CA GLU A 87 -12.10 4.74 17.52
C GLU A 87 -10.58 4.77 17.74
N ALA A 88 -10.02 3.82 18.51
CA ALA A 88 -8.60 3.73 18.78
C ALA A 88 -7.80 3.34 17.52
N ALA A 89 -8.25 2.32 16.78
CA ALA A 89 -7.64 1.94 15.50
C ALA A 89 -7.74 3.09 14.48
N GLY A 90 -8.88 3.79 14.43
CA GLY A 90 -9.08 4.97 13.58
C GLY A 90 -8.20 6.15 13.97
N ALA A 91 -7.97 6.39 15.27
CA ALA A 91 -7.06 7.41 15.75
C ALA A 91 -5.61 7.09 15.34
N LEU A 92 -5.16 5.85 15.57
CA LEU A 92 -3.85 5.38 15.11
C LEU A 92 -3.69 5.50 13.60
N ALA A 93 -4.73 5.15 12.83
CA ALA A 93 -4.77 5.33 11.39
C ALA A 93 -4.57 6.79 10.97
N ASN A 94 -5.21 7.74 11.66
CA ASN A 94 -5.05 9.16 11.36
C ASN A 94 -3.67 9.69 11.76
N ILE A 95 -3.06 9.14 12.81
CA ILE A 95 -1.69 9.48 13.22
C ILE A 95 -0.69 9.14 12.10
N VAL A 96 -0.90 8.02 11.42
CA VAL A 96 -0.01 7.55 10.35
C VAL A 96 -0.41 8.06 8.95
N ASP A 97 -1.65 8.53 8.77
CA ASP A 97 -2.18 8.97 7.48
C ASP A 97 -1.66 10.34 7.05
N ARG A 98 -0.47 10.37 6.46
CA ARG A 98 0.21 11.59 6.01
C ARG A 98 -0.56 12.36 4.92
N LYS A 99 -1.52 11.75 4.21
CA LYS A 99 -2.39 12.46 3.23
C LYS A 99 -3.28 13.52 3.90
N THR A 100 -3.67 13.30 5.16
CA THR A 100 -4.41 14.31 5.93
C THR A 100 -3.52 15.46 6.40
N ARG A 101 -2.18 15.33 6.33
CA ARG A 101 -1.24 16.35 6.82
C ARG A 101 -0.95 17.51 5.86
N GLY A 102 -1.36 17.42 4.59
CA GLY A 102 -1.11 18.49 3.61
C GLY A 102 0.37 18.77 3.32
N GLU A 103 1.28 17.93 3.82
CA GLU A 103 2.72 18.16 3.74
C GLU A 103 3.25 17.60 2.42
N THR A 104 3.44 18.51 1.48
CA THR A 104 4.44 18.34 0.42
C THR A 104 5.78 18.18 1.12
N MET A 105 6.47 17.05 0.89
CA MET A 105 7.80 16.70 1.40
C MET A 105 8.64 17.92 1.82
N SER A 106 8.57 18.32 3.08
CA SER A 106 9.55 19.25 3.65
C SER A 106 10.78 18.43 4.02
N TYR A 107 11.89 18.79 3.39
CA TYR A 107 13.22 18.18 3.52
C TYR A 107 13.87 18.57 4.87
N ASP A 108 13.17 18.39 5.98
CA ASP A 108 13.74 18.61 7.32
C ASP A 108 13.59 17.33 8.15
N GLY A 109 14.66 16.55 8.19
CA GLY A 109 14.72 15.18 8.73
C GLY A 109 14.47 15.03 10.24
N TYR A 110 13.98 16.08 10.92
CA TYR A 110 13.69 16.05 12.36
C TYR A 110 12.38 15.33 12.72
N PHE A 111 11.43 15.25 11.78
CA PHE A 111 10.17 14.53 11.97
C PHE A 111 10.26 13.02 11.71
N ASP A 112 11.33 12.57 11.03
CA ASP A 112 11.46 11.19 10.61
C ASP A 112 11.76 10.25 11.79
N ASP A 113 12.62 10.66 12.74
CA ASP A 113 13.04 9.80 13.87
C ASP A 113 11.91 9.47 14.87
N LYS A 114 11.05 10.44 15.21
CA LYS A 114 9.91 10.19 16.12
C LYS A 114 8.81 9.38 15.43
N MET A 115 8.65 9.57 14.12
CA MET A 115 7.64 8.85 13.35
C MET A 115 8.11 7.43 13.02
N ASP A 116 9.41 7.21 12.82
CA ASP A 116 10.03 5.87 12.73
C ASP A 116 9.75 5.04 13.99
N PHE A 117 9.90 5.63 15.18
CA PHE A 117 9.57 4.94 16.43
C PHE A 117 8.08 4.63 16.55
N ALA A 118 7.22 5.61 16.24
CA ALA A 118 5.78 5.43 16.27
C ALA A 118 5.34 4.33 15.29
N GLU A 119 5.87 4.33 14.07
CA GLU A 119 5.56 3.35 13.03
C GLU A 119 6.09 1.94 13.40
N ALA A 120 7.29 1.85 13.98
CA ALA A 120 7.85 0.58 14.45
C ALA A 120 6.99 -0.11 15.54
N VAL A 121 6.30 0.68 16.38
CA VAL A 121 5.40 0.16 17.42
C VAL A 121 3.98 -0.05 16.89
N VAL A 122 3.47 0.88 16.08
CA VAL A 122 2.07 0.88 15.63
C VAL A 122 1.83 -0.14 14.51
N VAL A 123 2.77 -0.33 13.58
CA VAL A 123 2.57 -1.27 12.45
C VAL A 123 2.32 -2.70 12.93
N PRO A 124 3.13 -3.32 13.82
CA PRO A 124 2.86 -4.68 14.30
C PRO A 124 1.49 -4.82 14.99
N LEU A 125 1.05 -3.79 15.71
CA LEU A 125 -0.26 -3.78 16.36
C LEU A 125 -1.39 -3.72 15.35
N LEU A 126 -1.28 -2.86 14.33
CA LEU A 126 -2.22 -2.83 13.22
C LEU A 126 -2.26 -4.20 12.50
N VAL A 127 -1.12 -4.84 12.28
CA VAL A 127 -1.10 -6.19 11.66
C VAL A 127 -1.88 -7.21 12.49
N ASN A 128 -1.78 -7.17 13.82
CA ASN A 128 -2.58 -8.03 14.69
C ASN A 128 -4.09 -7.75 14.56
N LEU A 129 -4.48 -6.47 14.45
CA LEU A 129 -5.89 -6.07 14.30
C LEU A 129 -6.52 -6.48 12.97
N LEU A 130 -5.73 -6.85 11.94
CA LEU A 130 -6.26 -7.41 10.70
C LEU A 130 -7.05 -8.71 10.94
N GLN A 131 -6.76 -9.41 12.05
CA GLN A 131 -7.43 -10.65 12.43
C GLN A 131 -8.63 -10.43 13.36
N SER A 132 -8.96 -9.18 13.69
CA SER A 132 -10.12 -8.85 14.53
C SER A 132 -11.41 -9.41 13.91
N GLU A 133 -12.31 -9.94 14.75
CA GLU A 133 -13.63 -10.39 14.30
C GLU A 133 -14.51 -9.20 13.87
N ASN A 134 -14.25 -8.01 14.42
CA ASN A 134 -14.98 -6.80 14.10
C ASN A 134 -14.56 -6.24 12.72
N LEU A 135 -15.52 -6.18 11.80
CA LEU A 135 -15.30 -5.73 10.43
C LEU A 135 -14.81 -4.27 10.34
N GLU A 136 -15.35 -3.39 11.18
CA GLU A 136 -14.99 -1.97 11.16
C GLU A 136 -13.56 -1.75 11.67
N VAL A 137 -13.13 -2.51 12.69
CA VAL A 137 -11.73 -2.53 13.13
C VAL A 137 -10.83 -2.95 11.99
N ARG A 138 -11.16 -4.00 11.24
CA ARG A 138 -10.38 -4.42 10.06
C ARG A 138 -10.33 -3.34 8.98
N LYS A 139 -11.46 -2.66 8.69
CA LYS A 139 -11.50 -1.56 7.71
C LYS A 139 -10.55 -0.41 8.09
N GLN A 140 -10.62 0.06 9.33
CA GLN A 140 -9.74 1.13 9.80
C GLN A 140 -8.27 0.70 9.79
N THR A 141 -8.01 -0.55 10.17
CA THR A 141 -6.66 -1.13 10.18
C THR A 141 -6.05 -1.20 8.78
N VAL A 142 -6.80 -1.71 7.80
CA VAL A 142 -6.31 -1.78 6.41
C VAL A 142 -6.08 -0.39 5.84
N ARG A 143 -6.96 0.58 6.13
CA ARG A 143 -6.76 1.98 5.74
C ARG A 143 -5.46 2.55 6.30
N ALA A 144 -5.19 2.32 7.59
CA ALA A 144 -3.94 2.74 8.23
C ALA A 144 -2.72 2.15 7.53
N LEU A 145 -2.74 0.84 7.28
CA LEU A 145 -1.65 0.13 6.62
C LEU A 145 -1.46 0.60 5.18
N ALA A 146 -2.53 0.93 4.46
CA ALA A 146 -2.43 1.51 3.11
C ALA A 146 -1.71 2.88 3.15
N SER A 147 -2.10 3.76 4.07
CA SER A 147 -1.44 5.06 4.22
C SER A 147 0.03 4.94 4.63
N ILE A 148 0.38 3.99 5.49
CA ILE A 148 1.78 3.71 5.85
C ILE A 148 2.53 3.15 4.63
N ALA A 149 1.94 2.18 3.92
CA ALA A 149 2.58 1.54 2.77
C ALA A 149 2.93 2.51 1.65
N TYR A 150 2.13 3.58 1.48
CA TYR A 150 2.41 4.63 0.50
C TYR A 150 3.78 5.29 0.67
N VAL A 151 4.30 5.37 1.90
CA VAL A 151 5.60 5.99 2.21
C VAL A 151 6.64 4.95 2.63
N LYS A 152 6.24 3.96 3.42
CA LYS A 152 7.12 2.99 4.08
C LYS A 152 6.61 1.56 3.92
N ALA A 153 6.45 1.13 2.66
CA ALA A 153 6.10 -0.25 2.30
C ALA A 153 6.99 -1.29 3.01
N CYS A 154 8.28 -0.99 3.19
CA CYS A 154 9.24 -1.87 3.85
C CYS A 154 8.82 -2.26 5.29
N GLU A 155 8.28 -1.32 6.08
CA GLU A 155 7.88 -1.59 7.47
C GLU A 155 6.63 -2.46 7.53
N VAL A 156 5.66 -2.23 6.63
CA VAL A 156 4.45 -3.06 6.49
C VAL A 156 4.81 -4.49 6.10
N VAL A 157 5.81 -4.66 5.22
CA VAL A 157 6.33 -5.98 4.81
C VAL A 157 7.05 -6.67 5.96
N LYS A 158 7.98 -5.98 6.65
CA LYS A 158 8.71 -6.52 7.82
C LYS A 158 7.77 -6.98 8.92
N ALA A 159 6.69 -6.25 9.15
CA ALA A 159 5.65 -6.61 10.11
C ALA A 159 4.75 -7.77 9.66
N ARG A 160 5.00 -8.38 8.49
CA ARG A 160 4.26 -9.54 7.95
C ARG A 160 2.79 -9.26 7.65
N ALA A 161 2.45 -8.02 7.26
CA ALA A 161 1.09 -7.66 6.89
C ALA A 161 0.63 -8.31 5.56
N VAL A 162 1.54 -8.50 4.61
CA VAL A 162 1.20 -8.88 3.22
C VAL A 162 0.36 -10.15 3.12
N PRO A 163 0.71 -11.28 3.78
CA PRO A 163 -0.12 -12.49 3.69
C PRO A 163 -1.53 -12.30 4.27
N LEU A 164 -1.67 -11.48 5.32
CA LEU A 164 -2.98 -11.18 5.90
C LEU A 164 -3.81 -10.30 4.96
N LEU A 165 -3.19 -9.30 4.32
CA LEU A 165 -3.85 -8.49 3.30
C LEU A 165 -4.28 -9.34 2.10
N VAL A 166 -3.45 -10.30 1.64
CA VAL A 166 -3.83 -11.21 0.56
C VAL A 166 -5.04 -12.06 0.93
N ASN A 167 -5.14 -12.54 2.17
CA ASN A 167 -6.32 -13.27 2.64
C ASN A 167 -7.59 -12.40 2.61
N LEU A 168 -7.45 -11.10 2.91
CA LEU A 168 -8.58 -10.15 2.87
C LEU A 168 -9.08 -9.84 1.45
N LEU A 169 -8.35 -10.16 0.38
CA LEU A 169 -8.84 -10.01 -1.00
C LEU A 169 -10.08 -10.87 -1.31
N GLN A 170 -10.35 -11.88 -0.48
CA GLN A 170 -11.49 -12.79 -0.65
C GLN A 170 -12.72 -12.37 0.16
N THR A 171 -12.64 -11.25 0.87
CA THR A 171 -13.76 -10.73 1.66
C THR A 171 -14.96 -10.38 0.77
N PRO A 172 -16.21 -10.64 1.21
CA PRO A 172 -17.41 -10.17 0.51
C PRO A 172 -17.66 -8.67 0.70
N ASP A 173 -17.02 -8.04 1.69
CA ASP A 173 -17.19 -6.61 1.97
C ASP A 173 -16.34 -5.76 1.00
N MET A 174 -17.02 -5.02 0.14
CA MET A 174 -16.36 -4.28 -0.95
C MET A 174 -15.46 -3.16 -0.47
N ASP A 175 -15.80 -2.47 0.62
CA ASP A 175 -14.97 -1.39 1.16
C ASP A 175 -13.66 -1.95 1.73
N LEU A 176 -13.73 -3.06 2.47
CA LEU A 176 -12.56 -3.74 3.00
C LEU A 176 -11.69 -4.28 1.86
N CYS A 177 -12.31 -4.87 0.83
CA CYS A 177 -11.60 -5.35 -0.35
C CYS A 177 -10.88 -4.21 -1.08
N GLU A 178 -11.55 -3.07 -1.27
CA GLU A 178 -10.99 -1.90 -1.95
C GLU A 178 -9.80 -1.32 -1.18
N ASN A 179 -9.94 -1.11 0.13
CA ASN A 179 -8.82 -0.68 0.98
C ASN A 179 -7.67 -1.70 0.98
N THR A 180 -7.97 -2.99 0.89
CA THR A 180 -6.96 -4.05 0.85
C THR A 180 -6.16 -3.98 -0.46
N VAL A 181 -6.84 -3.79 -1.59
CA VAL A 181 -6.18 -3.60 -2.89
C VAL A 181 -5.35 -2.31 -2.90
N LEU A 182 -5.85 -1.23 -2.29
CA LEU A 182 -5.08 0.01 -2.14
C LEU A 182 -3.77 -0.22 -1.36
N ALA A 183 -3.84 -0.93 -0.23
CA ALA A 183 -2.64 -1.27 0.54
C ALA A 183 -1.65 -2.09 -0.30
N LEU A 184 -2.11 -3.14 -0.99
CA LEU A 184 -1.26 -3.99 -1.81
C LEU A 184 -0.69 -3.25 -3.02
N ARG A 185 -1.43 -2.31 -3.62
CA ARG A 185 -0.95 -1.43 -4.69
C ARG A 185 0.25 -0.62 -4.24
N ASP A 186 0.13 0.01 -3.07
CA ASP A 186 1.14 0.90 -2.52
C ASP A 186 2.37 0.10 -2.06
N ILE A 187 2.17 -1.09 -1.49
CA ILE A 187 3.27 -2.04 -1.20
C ILE A 187 3.96 -2.48 -2.50
N ALA A 188 3.19 -2.86 -3.53
CA ALA A 188 3.73 -3.38 -4.79
C ALA A 188 4.54 -2.36 -5.58
N TYR A 189 4.46 -1.07 -5.25
CA TYR A 189 5.29 -0.05 -5.90
C TYR A 189 6.80 -0.28 -5.67
N ASP A 190 7.20 -0.71 -4.46
CA ASP A 190 8.61 -0.99 -4.11
C ASP A 190 8.86 -2.45 -3.70
N LYS A 191 7.82 -3.16 -3.23
CA LYS A 191 7.89 -4.51 -2.65
C LYS A 191 7.01 -5.50 -3.42
N ALA A 192 7.08 -5.42 -4.76
CA ALA A 192 6.27 -6.26 -5.66
C ALA A 192 6.52 -7.76 -5.44
N ARG A 193 7.77 -8.17 -5.19
CA ARG A 193 8.14 -9.59 -5.02
C ARG A 193 7.43 -10.19 -3.82
N GLU A 194 7.39 -9.49 -2.70
CA GLU A 194 6.74 -9.94 -1.47
C GLU A 194 5.22 -10.06 -1.64
N VAL A 195 4.61 -9.17 -2.43
CA VAL A 195 3.18 -9.27 -2.80
C VAL A 195 2.91 -10.52 -3.66
N VAL A 196 3.79 -10.84 -4.60
CA VAL A 196 3.66 -12.03 -5.45
C VAL A 196 3.89 -13.31 -4.65
N GLU A 197 4.94 -13.37 -3.83
CA GLU A 197 5.29 -14.52 -2.98
C GLU A 197 4.20 -14.81 -1.94
N ALA A 198 3.47 -13.79 -1.49
CA ALA A 198 2.30 -13.95 -0.64
C ALA A 198 1.06 -14.50 -1.37
N GLY A 199 1.12 -14.68 -2.70
CA GLY A 199 0.03 -15.27 -3.50
C GLY A 199 -1.05 -14.28 -3.92
N ALA A 200 -0.75 -12.97 -4.00
CA ALA A 200 -1.75 -11.95 -4.32
C ALA A 200 -2.28 -12.02 -5.77
N VAL A 201 -1.48 -12.53 -6.71
CA VAL A 201 -1.75 -12.37 -8.15
C VAL A 201 -3.07 -13.04 -8.59
N PRO A 202 -3.36 -14.32 -8.29
CA PRO A 202 -4.61 -14.94 -8.76
C PRO A 202 -5.89 -14.27 -8.20
N PRO A 203 -5.97 -13.92 -6.90
CA PRO A 203 -7.07 -13.11 -6.38
C PRO A 203 -7.22 -11.75 -7.08
N LEU A 204 -6.12 -11.02 -7.30
CA LEU A 204 -6.14 -9.73 -8.01
C LEU A 204 -6.67 -9.90 -9.44
N VAL A 205 -6.25 -10.93 -10.18
CA VAL A 205 -6.76 -11.21 -11.53
C VAL A 205 -8.28 -11.43 -11.53
N LYS A 206 -8.83 -12.09 -10.51
CA LYS A 206 -10.28 -12.26 -10.34
C LYS A 206 -10.98 -10.92 -10.11
N LEU A 207 -10.39 -10.03 -9.31
CA LEU A 207 -10.97 -8.71 -8.98
C LEU A 207 -11.05 -7.76 -10.18
N LEU A 208 -10.26 -7.97 -11.24
CA LEU A 208 -10.39 -7.22 -12.51
C LEU A 208 -11.76 -7.38 -13.19
N GLN A 209 -12.54 -8.38 -12.79
CA GLN A 209 -13.89 -8.64 -13.33
C GLN A 209 -15.00 -8.09 -12.42
N SER A 210 -14.64 -7.32 -11.38
CA SER A 210 -15.60 -6.71 -10.45
C SER A 210 -16.54 -5.73 -11.17
N PRO A 211 -17.81 -5.61 -10.72
CA PRO A 211 -18.68 -4.52 -11.16
C PRO A 211 -18.25 -3.15 -10.61
N ASN A 212 -17.44 -3.12 -9.53
CA ASN A 212 -16.91 -1.87 -8.97
C ASN A 212 -15.69 -1.40 -9.78
N MET A 213 -15.85 -0.31 -10.53
CA MET A 213 -14.79 0.24 -11.37
C MET A 213 -13.61 0.82 -10.60
N VAL A 214 -13.82 1.36 -9.39
CA VAL A 214 -12.73 1.85 -8.52
C VAL A 214 -11.85 0.67 -8.08
N LEU A 215 -12.48 -0.46 -7.75
CA LEU A 215 -11.76 -1.68 -7.43
C LEU A 215 -10.97 -2.20 -8.66
N CYS A 216 -11.59 -2.22 -9.84
CA CYS A 216 -10.90 -2.62 -11.08
C CYS A 216 -9.70 -1.72 -11.41
N GLU A 217 -9.82 -0.41 -11.22
CA GLU A 217 -8.75 0.56 -11.40
C GLU A 217 -7.56 0.26 -10.49
N ASN A 218 -7.79 0.17 -9.17
CA ASN A 218 -6.72 -0.10 -8.21
C ASN A 218 -6.11 -1.49 -8.40
N THR A 219 -6.91 -2.47 -8.82
CA THR A 219 -6.44 -3.82 -9.13
C THR A 219 -5.54 -3.81 -10.36
N ALA A 220 -5.93 -3.12 -11.44
CA ALA A 220 -5.11 -2.96 -12.64
C ALA A 220 -3.80 -2.23 -12.34
N TRP A 221 -3.84 -1.18 -11.50
CA TRP A 221 -2.65 -0.49 -11.04
C TRP A 221 -1.72 -1.41 -10.22
N THR A 222 -2.29 -2.21 -9.31
CA THR A 222 -1.49 -3.18 -8.54
C THR A 222 -0.75 -4.15 -9.47
N LEU A 223 -1.45 -4.72 -10.45
CA LEU A 223 -0.86 -5.62 -11.44
C LEU A 223 0.14 -4.91 -12.36
N LYS A 224 -0.07 -3.64 -12.69
CA LYS A 224 0.90 -2.79 -13.40
C LYS A 224 2.21 -2.67 -12.61
N ASN A 225 2.13 -2.37 -11.32
CA ASN A 225 3.31 -2.23 -10.45
C ASN A 225 4.07 -3.56 -10.37
N ILE A 226 3.36 -4.67 -10.16
CA ILE A 226 3.96 -6.02 -10.13
C ILE A 226 4.63 -6.35 -11.47
N ALA A 227 3.90 -6.17 -12.58
CA ALA A 227 4.40 -6.49 -13.90
C ALA A 227 5.55 -5.58 -14.35
N GLY A 228 5.65 -4.38 -13.79
CA GLY A 228 6.72 -3.43 -14.09
C GLY A 228 7.99 -3.64 -13.25
N ALA A 229 7.96 -4.48 -12.21
CA ALA A 229 9.06 -4.62 -11.27
C ALA A 229 10.21 -5.51 -11.79
N SER A 230 9.90 -6.63 -12.44
CA SER A 230 10.88 -7.51 -13.09
C SER A 230 10.23 -8.53 -14.01
N ASP A 231 11.02 -9.13 -14.93
CA ASP A 231 10.56 -10.12 -15.91
C ASP A 231 9.84 -11.32 -15.27
N ASP A 232 10.34 -11.85 -14.16
CA ASP A 232 9.76 -13.01 -13.47
C ASP A 232 8.41 -12.68 -12.82
N LEU A 233 8.26 -11.48 -12.28
CA LEU A 233 6.99 -11.02 -11.70
C LEU A 233 5.97 -10.68 -12.80
N GLY A 234 6.42 -10.10 -13.91
CA GLY A 234 5.60 -9.94 -15.12
C GLY A 234 5.10 -11.28 -15.66
N LEU A 235 5.95 -12.31 -15.68
CA LEU A 235 5.55 -13.66 -16.08
C LEU A 235 4.50 -14.24 -15.13
N ALA A 236 4.65 -14.08 -13.81
CA ALA A 236 3.65 -14.53 -12.84
C ALA A 236 2.25 -13.90 -13.09
N VAL A 237 2.19 -12.62 -13.48
CA VAL A 237 0.94 -11.94 -13.86
C VAL A 237 0.32 -12.56 -15.12
N ILE A 238 1.13 -12.93 -16.11
CA ILE A 238 0.67 -13.59 -17.34
C ILE A 238 0.15 -14.99 -17.03
N GLU A 239 0.92 -15.78 -16.28
CA GLU A 239 0.59 -17.16 -15.92
C GLU A 239 -0.68 -17.26 -15.07
N ALA A 240 -0.94 -16.24 -14.24
CA ALA A 240 -2.19 -16.11 -13.50
C ALA A 240 -3.40 -15.75 -14.39
N GLY A 241 -3.21 -15.49 -15.69
CA GLY A 241 -4.28 -15.22 -16.63
C GLY A 241 -4.81 -13.78 -16.59
N ALA A 242 -3.96 -12.80 -16.27
CA ALA A 242 -4.36 -11.39 -16.20
C ALA A 242 -4.73 -10.77 -17.57
N LEU A 243 -4.19 -11.30 -18.67
CA LEU A 243 -4.32 -10.71 -20.00
C LEU A 243 -5.78 -10.58 -20.50
N PRO A 244 -6.62 -11.65 -20.52
CA PRO A 244 -7.99 -11.51 -21.00
C PRO A 244 -8.85 -10.51 -20.20
N PRO A 245 -8.82 -10.48 -18.85
CA PRO A 245 -9.49 -9.45 -18.07
C PRO A 245 -9.00 -8.03 -18.36
N LEU A 246 -7.67 -7.80 -18.39
CA LEU A 246 -7.09 -6.49 -18.71
C LEU A 246 -7.51 -6.01 -20.11
N LEU A 247 -7.48 -6.88 -21.11
CA LEU A 247 -7.96 -6.59 -22.46
C LEU A 247 -9.46 -6.28 -22.51
N ASN A 248 -10.24 -6.80 -21.57
CA ASN A 248 -11.65 -6.47 -21.45
C ASN A 248 -11.86 -5.09 -20.86
N LEU A 249 -11.05 -4.71 -19.86
CA LEU A 249 -11.10 -3.39 -19.22
C LEU A 249 -10.76 -2.25 -20.18
N LEU A 250 -9.98 -2.49 -21.25
CA LEU A 250 -9.75 -1.51 -22.32
C LEU A 250 -11.04 -1.05 -23.04
N LYS A 251 -12.16 -1.77 -22.87
CA LYS A 251 -13.48 -1.38 -23.39
C LYS A 251 -14.29 -0.54 -22.42
N SER A 252 -13.79 -0.29 -21.20
CA SER A 252 -14.52 0.43 -20.17
C SER A 252 -14.77 1.88 -20.59
N GLN A 253 -15.92 2.44 -20.19
CA GLN A 253 -16.18 3.86 -20.32
C GLN A 253 -15.45 4.68 -19.25
N ASN A 254 -14.98 4.03 -18.18
CA ASN A 254 -14.14 4.69 -17.18
C ASN A 254 -12.72 4.82 -17.71
N LYS A 255 -12.30 6.07 -17.95
CA LYS A 255 -10.98 6.40 -18.48
C LYS A 255 -9.84 5.94 -17.57
N TYR A 256 -9.97 6.06 -16.25
CA TYR A 256 -8.92 5.70 -15.30
C TYR A 256 -8.66 4.18 -15.33
N VAL A 257 -9.73 3.38 -15.36
CA VAL A 257 -9.64 1.91 -15.52
C VAL A 257 -8.96 1.55 -16.85
N CYS A 258 -9.34 2.20 -17.95
CA CYS A 258 -8.74 1.97 -19.27
C CYS A 258 -7.25 2.32 -19.29
N GLU A 259 -6.87 3.43 -18.66
CA GLU A 259 -5.49 3.90 -18.57
C GLU A 259 -4.63 2.91 -17.78
N GLU A 260 -5.07 2.51 -16.58
CA GLU A 260 -4.34 1.55 -15.75
C GLU A 260 -4.25 0.16 -16.40
N ALA A 261 -5.32 -0.31 -17.05
CA ALA A 261 -5.29 -1.57 -17.79
C ALA A 261 -4.33 -1.50 -18.99
N SER A 262 -4.28 -0.37 -19.68
CA SER A 262 -3.35 -0.13 -20.80
C SER A 262 -1.90 -0.11 -20.33
N LEU A 263 -1.62 0.53 -19.20
CA LEU A 263 -0.27 0.59 -18.62
C LEU A 263 0.16 -0.78 -18.09
N ALA A 264 -0.73 -1.54 -17.45
CA ALA A 264 -0.43 -2.90 -17.03
C ALA A 264 -0.05 -3.80 -18.22
N ILE A 265 -0.82 -3.74 -19.31
CA ILE A 265 -0.49 -4.45 -20.55
C ILE A 265 0.83 -3.94 -21.14
N GLY A 266 1.08 -2.63 -21.09
CA GLY A 266 2.34 -2.01 -21.51
C GLY A 266 3.53 -2.59 -20.77
N ASN A 267 3.50 -2.63 -19.43
CA ASN A 267 4.56 -3.21 -18.61
C ASN A 267 4.76 -4.70 -18.89
N ILE A 268 3.67 -5.45 -19.07
CA ILE A 268 3.72 -6.87 -19.48
C ILE A 268 4.37 -7.05 -20.86
N ILE A 269 4.30 -6.07 -21.75
CA ILE A 269 4.97 -6.12 -23.06
C ILE A 269 6.42 -5.63 -22.94
N GLU A 270 6.66 -4.59 -22.14
CA GLU A 270 7.95 -3.93 -21.99
C GLU A 270 8.96 -4.75 -21.20
N GLN A 271 8.56 -5.51 -20.19
CA GLN A 271 9.45 -6.44 -19.46
C GLN A 271 9.79 -7.72 -20.24
N PHE A 272 9.42 -7.78 -21.52
CA PHE A 272 9.91 -8.82 -22.44
C PHE A 272 10.59 -8.24 -23.69
N PRO A 273 11.55 -7.29 -23.57
CA PRO A 273 12.16 -6.64 -24.72
C PRO A 273 13.39 -7.38 -25.26
N HIS A 274 14.06 -8.22 -24.45
CA HIS A 274 15.30 -8.90 -24.81
C HIS A 274 15.34 -10.35 -24.34
N LEU A 275 15.40 -11.22 -25.33
CA LEU A 275 15.21 -12.64 -25.17
C LEU A 275 16.30 -13.44 -25.89
N TYR A 276 17.38 -12.76 -26.28
CA TYR A 276 18.36 -13.25 -27.25
C TYR A 276 19.76 -13.51 -26.68
N ALA A 277 19.98 -13.37 -25.38
CA ALA A 277 21.22 -13.84 -24.77
C ALA A 277 20.90 -14.48 -23.42
N ILE A 278 21.00 -15.80 -23.34
CA ILE A 278 21.56 -16.60 -22.24
C ILE A 278 21.33 -18.06 -22.63
N ASP A 279 22.44 -18.77 -22.54
CA ASP A 279 22.74 -20.10 -23.02
C ASP A 279 21.65 -21.16 -22.74
N VAL A 280 21.57 -22.07 -23.69
CA VAL A 280 20.60 -23.15 -23.80
C VAL A 280 21.20 -24.34 -23.06
N GLU A 281 20.71 -24.65 -21.85
CA GLU A 281 20.59 -26.08 -21.47
C GLU A 281 19.76 -26.45 -20.24
N HIS A 282 19.36 -25.55 -19.32
CA HIS A 282 18.76 -26.04 -18.06
C HIS A 282 17.50 -25.33 -17.50
N ILE A 283 16.75 -24.56 -18.30
CA ILE A 283 15.41 -24.09 -17.83
C ILE A 283 14.36 -24.47 -18.86
N GLN A 284 13.90 -25.71 -18.72
CA GLN A 284 12.74 -26.27 -19.40
C GLN A 284 11.44 -25.66 -18.86
N ILE A 285 10.57 -25.31 -19.81
CA ILE A 285 9.11 -25.06 -19.71
C ILE A 285 8.73 -23.59 -19.47
N MET A 286 8.17 -22.97 -20.53
CA MET A 286 7.62 -21.60 -20.64
C MET A 286 8.59 -20.45 -20.94
N LYS A 287 9.39 -20.62 -22.00
CA LYS A 287 10.11 -19.51 -22.61
C LYS A 287 9.41 -19.03 -23.90
N ARG A 288 9.11 -17.73 -23.91
CA ARG A 288 9.75 -16.76 -24.82
C ARG A 288 9.01 -16.24 -26.08
N GLU A 289 8.23 -17.02 -26.81
CA GLU A 289 7.47 -16.50 -27.97
C GLU A 289 5.98 -16.23 -27.68
N LYS A 290 5.55 -16.52 -26.45
CA LYS A 290 4.14 -16.64 -26.11
C LYS A 290 3.41 -15.35 -25.80
N VAL A 291 4.01 -14.22 -25.41
CA VAL A 291 3.19 -13.09 -24.91
C VAL A 291 2.38 -12.42 -26.02
N ILE A 292 3.02 -12.03 -27.13
CA ILE A 292 2.31 -11.51 -28.31
C ILE A 292 1.39 -12.58 -28.89
N GLU A 293 1.85 -13.83 -28.98
CA GLU A 293 1.03 -14.95 -29.45
C GLU A 293 -0.17 -15.22 -28.51
N LEU A 294 -0.05 -15.00 -27.20
CA LEU A 294 -1.12 -15.13 -26.20
C LEU A 294 -2.09 -13.96 -26.34
N ILE A 295 -1.58 -12.74 -26.52
CA ILE A 295 -2.41 -11.57 -26.85
C ILE A 295 -3.18 -11.83 -28.16
N GLU A 296 -2.55 -12.44 -29.16
CA GLU A 296 -3.19 -12.83 -30.42
C GLU A 296 -4.20 -13.99 -30.26
N LYS A 297 -3.82 -15.06 -29.53
CA LYS A 297 -4.67 -16.22 -29.21
C LYS A 297 -5.91 -15.83 -28.41
N CYS A 298 -5.78 -14.86 -27.51
CA CYS A 298 -6.92 -14.29 -26.78
C CYS A 298 -7.73 -13.27 -27.61
N GLY A 299 -7.39 -13.07 -28.88
CA GLY A 299 -8.03 -12.09 -29.76
C GLY A 299 -7.76 -10.62 -29.37
N GLY A 300 -6.82 -10.39 -28.44
CA GLY A 300 -6.45 -9.10 -27.89
C GLY A 300 -5.98 -8.12 -28.96
N LEU A 301 -5.13 -8.55 -29.89
CA LEU A 301 -4.63 -7.66 -30.95
C LEU A 301 -5.77 -7.12 -31.83
N ARG A 302 -6.74 -7.98 -32.20
CA ARG A 302 -7.93 -7.58 -32.95
C ARG A 302 -8.79 -6.60 -32.14
N LYS A 303 -8.96 -6.89 -30.84
CA LYS A 303 -9.75 -6.08 -29.90
C LYS A 303 -9.14 -4.69 -29.70
N ILE A 304 -7.81 -4.61 -29.51
CA ILE A 304 -7.04 -3.38 -29.39
C ILE A 304 -7.15 -2.55 -30.69
N LYS A 305 -6.95 -3.16 -31.86
CA LYS A 305 -7.07 -2.46 -33.17
C LYS A 305 -8.47 -1.87 -33.42
N GLN A 306 -9.51 -2.50 -32.89
CA GLN A 306 -10.90 -2.03 -33.05
C GLN A 306 -11.24 -0.83 -32.14
N LEU A 307 -10.59 -0.70 -30.99
CA LEU A 307 -10.95 0.30 -29.98
C LEU A 307 -10.67 1.74 -30.44
N LYS A 308 -9.61 1.96 -31.22
CA LYS A 308 -9.22 3.28 -31.78
C LYS A 308 -9.09 4.42 -30.74
N THR A 309 -9.09 4.11 -29.45
CA THR A 309 -8.86 5.04 -28.33
C THR A 309 -7.40 5.50 -28.27
N LYS A 310 -7.10 6.51 -27.45
CA LYS A 310 -5.72 6.97 -27.24
C LYS A 310 -4.88 5.85 -26.62
N GLU A 311 -5.45 5.15 -25.65
CA GLU A 311 -4.83 4.08 -24.86
C GLU A 311 -4.56 2.86 -25.75
N SER A 312 -5.53 2.41 -26.55
CA SER A 312 -5.33 1.31 -27.49
C SER A 312 -4.25 1.63 -28.55
N LYS A 313 -4.15 2.89 -29.00
CA LYS A 313 -3.06 3.32 -29.89
C LYS A 313 -1.69 3.30 -29.21
N LEU A 314 -1.61 3.61 -27.90
CA LEU A 314 -0.36 3.49 -27.15
C LEU A 314 0.09 2.04 -27.07
N VAL A 315 -0.82 1.11 -26.74
CA VAL A 315 -0.52 -0.32 -26.72
C VAL A 315 -0.07 -0.82 -28.10
N LEU A 316 -0.72 -0.39 -29.19
CA LEU A 316 -0.30 -0.77 -30.54
C LEU A 316 1.09 -0.26 -30.89
N LYS A 317 1.43 0.99 -30.52
CA LYS A 317 2.78 1.53 -30.73
C LYS A 317 3.83 0.75 -29.94
N MET A 318 3.52 0.33 -28.71
CA MET A 318 4.41 -0.52 -27.91
C MET A 318 4.64 -1.87 -28.59
N ILE A 319 3.57 -2.50 -29.11
CA ILE A 319 3.66 -3.76 -29.88
C ILE A 319 4.49 -3.57 -31.17
N GLU A 320 4.22 -2.52 -31.93
CA GLU A 320 4.94 -2.22 -33.18
C GLU A 320 6.43 -1.97 -32.92
N LYS A 321 6.77 -1.19 -31.88
CA LYS A 321 8.16 -0.94 -31.46
C LYS A 321 8.89 -2.24 -31.11
N GLN A 322 8.21 -3.17 -30.44
CA GLN A 322 8.72 -4.50 -30.10
C GLN A 322 8.84 -5.44 -31.31
N GLN A 323 7.99 -5.28 -32.33
CA GLN A 323 8.08 -6.08 -33.56
C GLN A 323 9.17 -5.57 -34.50
N SER A 324 9.41 -4.25 -34.56
CA SER A 324 10.47 -3.65 -35.39
C SER A 324 11.88 -3.97 -34.89
N SER A 325 12.08 -4.17 -33.59
CA SER A 325 13.37 -4.63 -33.03
C SER A 325 13.71 -6.10 -33.35
N LYS A 326 12.86 -6.81 -34.13
CA LYS A 326 13.17 -8.14 -34.69
C LYS A 326 13.97 -8.10 -35.99
N LEU A 327 14.08 -6.93 -36.65
CA LEU A 327 14.59 -6.78 -38.01
C LEU A 327 15.99 -6.14 -38.09
N ASP A 328 16.53 -5.67 -36.97
CA ASP A 328 17.90 -5.16 -36.81
C ASP A 328 18.71 -6.10 -35.90
#